data_AF-A0A7J7FJ35-F1
#
_entry.id   AF-A0A7J7FJ35-F1
#
_cell.length_a   1.000
_cell.length_b   1.000
_cell.length_c   1.000
_cell.angle_alpha   90.00
_cell.angle_beta   90.00
_cell.angle_gamma   90.00
#
_symmetry.space_group_name_H-M   'P 1'
#
loop_
_entity.id
_entity.type
_entity.pdbx_description
1 polymer ?
#
loop_
_entity_poly.entity_id
_entity_poly.type
_entity_poly.pdbx_seq_one_letter_code
_entity_poly.pdbx_strand_id
1 'polypeptide(L)'
;ETIKKSILVKLISLKHFWVIAGSEVCFERLGCFSDESPWGGTLQRPFKTLPWSPEEVNTRFLLYTNENPNNFQEITADLSTIESSNFKTGRKTRFIIHGFIDDGEESWLSDICQNLFTVESVNCICVDWSGGSRTAYSQASQNIRIVGAEVAYLVGVLQSSFSYSPSNVHVIGHSLGAHAAGEAGRRTNGTIGRITGWSKHLRPPNSLFNALDKLVTFGLNQCFPCPSEGCPQMGHYADRFRGRTSAEGQVFYLNTGDASNFARWRYKVNVTLSGKKVTGHVLVSLFGDKGNSRQYDIFKGTLKPDETVSNEFDSDVEVGDLQKVKFLWYNNVINLTLPKVGASKITVERNDGAV
;
A
#
# COMPACT_ATOMS: atom_id res chain seq x y z
N GLU A 1 -15.76 59.79 -57.18
CA GLU A 1 -14.27 59.72 -57.13
C GLU A 1 -13.87 59.65 -55.66
N THR A 2 -13.91 58.49 -54.99
CA THR A 2 -12.99 57.35 -55.04
C THR A 2 -11.55 57.69 -54.66
N ILE A 3 -11.23 57.68 -53.36
CA ILE A 3 -9.91 57.22 -52.89
C ILE A 3 -10.13 56.20 -51.77
N LYS A 4 -9.67 54.98 -52.06
CA LYS A 4 -9.81 53.75 -51.29
C LYS A 4 -8.67 53.60 -50.27
N LYS A 5 -9.04 53.01 -49.12
CA LYS A 5 -8.33 51.96 -48.36
C LYS A 5 -6.88 52.21 -47.95
N SER A 6 -6.65 52.22 -46.63
CA SER A 6 -5.73 51.25 -46.04
C SER A 6 -6.21 50.83 -44.66
N ILE A 7 -6.49 49.53 -44.55
CA ILE A 7 -6.82 48.79 -43.33
C ILE A 7 -5.49 48.22 -42.84
N LEU A 8 -5.08 48.54 -41.61
CA LEU A 8 -4.13 47.71 -40.87
C LEU A 8 -4.60 47.56 -39.42
N VAL A 9 -5.46 46.56 -39.26
CA VAL A 9 -5.71 45.70 -38.10
C VAL A 9 -4.86 46.01 -36.85
N LYS A 10 -5.45 46.70 -35.87
CA LYS A 10 -5.11 46.51 -34.45
C LYS A 10 -5.97 45.37 -33.92
N LEU A 11 -5.42 44.15 -34.00
CA LEU A 11 -5.90 43.01 -33.21
C LEU A 11 -5.61 43.32 -31.74
N ILE A 12 -6.56 44.02 -31.09
CA ILE A 12 -6.62 44.04 -29.64
C ILE A 12 -7.07 42.63 -29.24
N SER A 13 -6.10 41.80 -28.90
CA SER A 13 -6.31 40.53 -28.21
C SER A 13 -6.86 40.85 -26.82
N LEU A 14 -8.18 41.04 -26.75
CA LEU A 14 -8.92 40.92 -25.50
C LEU A 14 -8.91 39.44 -25.10
N LYS A 15 -7.79 38.99 -24.53
CA LYS A 15 -7.81 37.85 -23.62
C LYS A 15 -8.52 38.32 -22.35
N HIS A 16 -9.85 38.35 -22.41
CA HIS A 16 -10.66 38.21 -21.21
C HIS A 16 -10.35 36.82 -20.66
N PHE A 17 -9.35 36.72 -19.80
CA PHE A 17 -9.30 35.67 -18.79
C PHE A 17 -10.55 35.91 -17.94
N TRP A 18 -11.66 35.28 -18.31
CA TRP A 18 -12.74 35.03 -17.37
C TRP A 18 -12.15 34.12 -16.31
N VAL A 19 -11.60 34.73 -15.26
CA VAL A 19 -11.44 34.04 -13.98
C VAL A 19 -12.87 33.76 -13.55
N ILE A 20 -13.35 32.56 -13.84
CA ILE A 20 -14.62 32.08 -13.29
C ILE A 20 -14.39 32.06 -11.78
N ALA A 21 -14.99 33.03 -11.08
CA ALA A 21 -14.98 33.06 -9.61
C ALA A 21 -15.54 31.73 -9.12
N GLY A 22 -14.79 31.06 -8.26
CA GLY A 22 -15.18 29.79 -7.68
C GLY A 22 -16.30 29.95 -6.68
N SER A 23 -17.05 28.87 -6.52
CA SER A 23 -18.16 28.76 -5.61
C SER A 23 -17.72 28.10 -4.30
N GLU A 24 -18.48 28.33 -3.25
CA GLU A 24 -18.26 27.73 -1.93
C GLU A 24 -19.58 27.20 -1.35
N VAL A 25 -19.50 26.05 -0.66
CA VAL A 25 -20.60 25.50 0.13
C VAL A 25 -20.11 25.23 1.55
N CYS A 26 -20.93 25.54 2.55
CA CYS A 26 -20.62 25.34 3.95
C CYS A 26 -21.62 24.41 4.62
N PHE A 27 -21.11 23.51 5.47
CA PHE A 27 -21.90 22.61 6.29
C PHE A 27 -21.57 22.87 7.75
N GLU A 28 -22.59 22.92 8.61
CA GLU A 28 -22.50 23.39 10.00
C GLU A 28 -21.33 22.75 10.78
N ARG A 29 -21.18 21.42 10.70
CA ARG A 29 -20.14 20.67 11.42
C ARG A 29 -18.80 20.61 10.69
N LEU A 30 -18.80 20.69 9.35
CA LEU A 30 -17.64 20.35 8.53
C LEU A 30 -16.89 21.57 7.96
N GLY A 31 -17.49 22.76 8.12
CA GLY A 31 -16.98 24.00 7.56
C GLY A 31 -17.25 24.13 6.07
N CYS A 32 -16.45 24.96 5.40
CA CYS A 32 -16.65 25.35 4.01
C CYS A 32 -15.73 24.61 3.02
N PHE A 33 -16.23 24.44 1.80
CA PHE A 33 -15.57 23.76 0.70
C PHE A 33 -15.72 24.61 -0.55
N SER A 34 -14.59 25.07 -1.10
CA SER A 34 -14.56 25.79 -2.38
C SER A 34 -14.18 24.87 -3.55
N ASP A 35 -14.61 25.24 -4.75
CA ASP A 35 -14.17 24.63 -6.01
C ASP A 35 -12.96 25.36 -6.64
N GLU A 36 -12.42 26.35 -5.93
CA GLU A 36 -11.24 27.09 -6.36
C GLU A 36 -9.97 26.23 -6.36
N SER A 37 -8.96 26.70 -7.09
CA SER A 37 -7.64 26.06 -7.10
C SER A 37 -7.11 25.85 -5.66
N PRO A 38 -6.57 24.66 -5.31
CA PRO A 38 -6.27 23.54 -6.20
C PRO A 38 -7.39 22.51 -6.39
N TRP A 39 -8.60 22.75 -5.87
CA TRP A 39 -9.71 21.79 -5.83
C TRP A 39 -10.44 21.63 -7.17
N GLY A 40 -10.41 22.65 -8.03
CA GLY A 40 -10.95 22.64 -9.39
C GLY A 40 -10.25 23.67 -10.29
N GLY A 41 -10.46 23.56 -11.60
CA GLY A 41 -9.88 24.49 -12.58
C GLY A 41 -8.37 24.36 -12.79
N THR A 42 -7.75 23.25 -12.39
CA THR A 42 -6.32 22.97 -12.60
C THR A 42 -6.11 21.97 -13.75
N LEU A 43 -4.88 21.81 -14.25
CA LEU A 43 -4.57 20.79 -15.27
C LEU A 43 -4.88 19.37 -14.77
N GLN A 44 -4.68 19.12 -13.48
CA GLN A 44 -4.93 17.82 -12.85
C GLN A 44 -6.40 17.63 -12.45
N ARG A 45 -7.15 18.71 -12.17
CA ARG A 45 -8.58 18.70 -11.80
C ARG A 45 -9.31 19.78 -12.61
N PRO A 46 -9.60 19.55 -13.91
CA PRO A 46 -10.11 20.61 -14.79
C PRO A 46 -11.55 21.04 -14.45
N PHE A 47 -12.37 20.13 -13.91
CA PHE A 47 -13.76 20.40 -13.60
C PHE A 47 -13.90 21.10 -12.24
N LYS A 48 -14.42 22.34 -12.24
CA LYS A 48 -14.88 23.03 -11.02
C LYS A 48 -16.18 22.38 -10.54
N THR A 49 -16.09 21.64 -9.45
CA THR A 49 -17.17 20.83 -8.87
C THR A 49 -17.09 20.94 -7.35
N LEU A 50 -18.23 21.19 -6.72
CA LEU A 50 -18.35 21.18 -5.26
C LEU A 50 -18.66 19.76 -4.76
N PRO A 51 -18.25 19.41 -3.53
CA PRO A 51 -18.71 18.18 -2.91
C PRO A 51 -20.22 18.21 -2.69
N TRP A 52 -20.85 17.04 -2.67
CA TRP A 52 -22.22 16.87 -2.22
C TRP A 52 -22.39 17.16 -0.72
N SER A 53 -23.64 17.30 -0.28
CA SER A 53 -23.94 17.46 1.14
C SER A 53 -23.59 16.21 1.96
N PRO A 54 -23.31 16.35 3.27
CA PRO A 54 -23.10 15.21 4.16
C PRO A 54 -24.23 14.18 4.11
N GLU A 55 -25.46 14.65 3.97
CA GLU A 55 -26.68 13.83 3.89
C GLU A 55 -26.73 13.02 2.58
N GLU A 56 -26.29 13.59 1.46
CA GLU A 56 -26.20 12.90 0.17
C GLU A 56 -25.03 11.91 0.11
N VAL A 57 -23.88 12.26 0.69
CA VAL A 57 -22.74 11.34 0.80
C VAL A 57 -23.06 10.19 1.75
N ASN A 58 -23.84 10.48 2.80
CA ASN A 58 -24.30 9.54 3.83
C ASN A 58 -23.16 8.69 4.40
N THR A 59 -22.17 9.34 5.01
CA THR A 59 -21.02 8.62 5.60
C THR A 59 -21.45 7.91 6.88
N ARG A 60 -21.25 6.59 6.94
CA ARG A 60 -21.60 5.74 8.09
C ARG A 60 -20.34 5.15 8.72
N PHE A 61 -20.36 4.99 10.04
CA PHE A 61 -19.25 4.42 10.81
C PHE A 61 -19.68 3.10 11.45
N LEU A 62 -19.22 2.00 10.88
CA LEU A 62 -19.60 0.64 11.25
C LEU A 62 -18.55 0.05 12.19
N LEU A 63 -18.82 0.06 13.50
CA LEU A 63 -17.90 -0.41 14.52
C LEU A 63 -17.97 -1.92 14.71
N TYR A 64 -16.83 -2.57 14.49
CA TYR A 64 -16.53 -3.94 14.87
C TYR A 64 -15.50 -3.93 16.01
N THR A 65 -15.67 -4.84 16.96
CA THR A 65 -14.70 -5.08 18.03
C THR A 65 -14.52 -6.58 18.21
N ASN A 66 -13.56 -6.98 19.04
CA ASN A 66 -13.40 -8.38 19.44
C ASN A 66 -14.69 -8.96 20.07
N GLU A 67 -15.55 -8.13 20.67
CA GLU A 67 -16.82 -8.53 21.29
C GLU A 67 -17.99 -8.66 20.29
N ASN A 68 -17.89 -8.00 19.13
CA ASN A 68 -18.89 -8.09 18.05
C ASN A 68 -18.20 -8.23 16.67
N PRO A 69 -17.47 -9.33 16.42
CA PRO A 69 -16.62 -9.44 15.24
C PRO A 69 -17.39 -9.60 13.93
N ASN A 70 -18.65 -10.07 13.99
CA ASN A 70 -19.45 -10.43 12.81
C ASN A 70 -20.58 -9.44 12.50
N ASN A 71 -20.99 -8.61 13.46
CA ASN A 71 -22.08 -7.66 13.29
C ASN A 71 -21.62 -6.29 13.77
N PHE A 72 -21.73 -5.28 12.92
CA PHE A 72 -21.34 -3.93 13.29
C PHE A 72 -22.34 -3.32 14.29
N GLN A 73 -21.85 -2.37 15.07
CA GLN A 73 -22.67 -1.36 15.73
C GLN A 73 -22.45 -0.05 14.98
N GLU A 74 -23.52 0.54 14.45
CA GLU A 74 -23.40 1.84 13.80
C GLU A 74 -23.25 2.93 14.87
N ILE A 75 -22.15 3.67 14.78
CA ILE A 75 -21.85 4.79 15.67
C ILE A 75 -21.89 6.09 14.87
N THR A 76 -22.20 7.18 15.54
CA THR A 76 -22.09 8.53 14.97
C THR A 76 -21.14 9.36 15.81
N ALA A 77 -20.89 10.61 15.41
CA ALA A 77 -20.17 11.56 16.24
C ALA A 77 -21.01 12.09 17.43
N ASP A 78 -22.01 11.31 17.87
CA ASP A 78 -22.80 11.55 19.07
C ASP A 78 -22.33 10.66 20.23
N LEU A 79 -22.21 11.27 21.40
CA LEU A 79 -21.66 10.63 22.60
C LEU A 79 -22.42 9.35 22.99
N SER A 80 -23.75 9.39 22.91
CA SER A 80 -24.60 8.30 23.37
C SER A 80 -24.41 7.02 22.53
N THR A 81 -24.18 7.18 21.22
CA THR A 81 -23.95 6.05 20.32
C THR A 81 -22.61 5.37 20.60
N ILE A 82 -21.58 6.15 20.92
CA ILE A 82 -20.25 5.63 21.24
C ILE A 82 -20.27 4.94 22.61
N GLU A 83 -20.90 5.54 23.63
CA GLU A 83 -20.99 4.97 24.99
C GLU A 83 -21.82 3.69 25.06
N SER A 84 -22.90 3.60 24.28
CA SER A 84 -23.75 2.40 24.22
C SER A 84 -23.18 1.29 23.33
N SER A 85 -22.11 1.57 22.58
CA SER A 85 -21.40 0.59 21.76
C SER A 85 -20.34 -0.19 22.54
N ASN A 86 -19.68 -1.13 21.86
CA ASN A 86 -18.54 -1.87 22.39
C ASN A 86 -17.21 -1.10 22.29
N PHE A 87 -17.21 0.17 21.86
CA PHE A 87 -16.00 0.97 21.75
C PHE A 87 -15.21 1.00 23.07
N LYS A 88 -13.92 0.72 23.02
CA LYS A 88 -13.03 0.76 24.19
C LYS A 88 -11.94 1.80 24.01
N THR A 89 -11.93 2.82 24.88
CA THR A 89 -10.91 3.88 24.91
C THR A 89 -9.50 3.36 25.24
N GLY A 90 -9.39 2.21 25.91
CA GLY A 90 -8.12 1.54 26.21
C GLY A 90 -7.51 0.74 25.05
N ARG A 91 -8.14 0.72 23.87
CA ARG A 91 -7.65 0.02 22.66
C ARG A 91 -7.30 1.01 21.57
N LYS A 92 -6.44 0.60 20.63
CA LYS A 92 -6.24 1.37 19.40
C LYS A 92 -7.51 1.34 18.55
N THR A 93 -7.65 2.34 17.68
CA THR A 93 -8.76 2.45 16.73
C THR A 93 -8.22 2.44 15.31
N ARG A 94 -8.77 1.58 14.47
CA ARG A 94 -8.38 1.46 13.06
C ARG A 94 -9.58 1.73 12.17
N PHE A 95 -9.51 2.81 11.40
CA PHE A 95 -10.50 3.12 10.38
C PHE A 95 -10.12 2.41 9.08
N ILE A 96 -11.10 1.89 8.36
CA ILE A 96 -10.94 1.30 7.03
C ILE A 96 -11.88 2.04 6.08
N ILE A 97 -11.33 2.75 5.10
CA ILE A 97 -12.09 3.57 4.15
C ILE A 97 -11.97 2.97 2.75
N HIS A 98 -13.10 2.60 2.16
CA HIS A 98 -13.17 2.01 0.82
C HIS A 98 -12.98 3.04 -0.31
N GLY A 99 -12.94 2.55 -1.55
CA GLY A 99 -12.64 3.33 -2.75
C GLY A 99 -13.83 3.75 -3.60
N PHE A 100 -13.53 4.13 -4.84
CA PHE A 100 -14.50 4.49 -5.89
C PHE A 100 -15.37 3.29 -6.31
N ILE A 101 -16.70 3.48 -6.40
CA ILE A 101 -17.70 2.44 -6.74
C ILE A 101 -17.77 1.26 -5.74
N ASP A 102 -16.88 1.25 -4.75
CA ASP A 102 -16.83 0.31 -3.65
C ASP A 102 -17.87 0.67 -2.58
N ASP A 103 -18.10 -0.24 -1.65
CA ASP A 103 -19.09 -0.13 -0.57
C ASP A 103 -18.49 -0.60 0.76
N GLY A 104 -18.82 0.10 1.86
CA GLY A 104 -18.23 -0.15 3.17
C GLY A 104 -18.76 -1.42 3.85
N GLU A 105 -19.80 -2.04 3.30
CA GLU A 105 -20.32 -3.35 3.72
C GLU A 105 -19.78 -4.53 2.88
N GLU A 106 -18.93 -4.27 1.88
CA GLU A 106 -18.23 -5.34 1.16
C GLU A 106 -17.36 -6.16 2.11
N SER A 107 -17.29 -7.48 1.87
CA SER A 107 -16.71 -8.41 2.85
C SER A 107 -15.27 -8.05 3.21
N TRP A 108 -14.49 -7.54 2.25
CA TRP A 108 -13.06 -7.28 2.43
C TRP A 108 -12.74 -6.30 3.57
N LEU A 109 -13.61 -5.32 3.87
CA LEU A 109 -13.40 -4.42 5.00
C LEU A 109 -13.55 -5.18 6.32
N SER A 110 -14.64 -5.95 6.45
CA SER A 110 -14.91 -6.77 7.62
C SER A 110 -13.90 -7.90 7.78
N ASP A 111 -13.38 -8.47 6.67
CA ASP A 111 -12.34 -9.50 6.65
C ASP A 111 -11.01 -8.94 7.20
N ILE A 112 -10.68 -7.67 6.90
CA ILE A 112 -9.54 -7.00 7.53
C ILE A 112 -9.79 -6.87 9.05
N CYS A 113 -10.97 -6.42 9.48
CA CYS A 113 -11.29 -6.35 10.92
C CYS A 113 -11.16 -7.72 11.61
N GLN A 114 -11.71 -8.78 11.00
CA GLN A 114 -11.63 -10.14 11.51
C GLN A 114 -10.17 -10.60 11.66
N ASN A 115 -9.33 -10.37 10.65
CA ASN A 115 -7.90 -10.67 10.72
C ASN A 115 -7.19 -9.87 11.82
N LEU A 116 -7.54 -8.60 12.02
CA LEU A 116 -6.99 -7.79 13.12
C LEU A 116 -7.33 -8.40 14.49
N PHE A 117 -8.57 -8.89 14.67
CA PHE A 117 -9.00 -9.50 15.94
C PHE A 117 -8.23 -10.79 16.28
N THR A 118 -7.60 -11.44 15.31
CA THR A 118 -6.77 -12.63 15.56
C THR A 118 -5.40 -12.30 16.18
N VAL A 119 -4.94 -11.04 16.07
CA VAL A 119 -3.59 -10.63 16.49
C VAL A 119 -3.57 -9.50 17.51
N GLU A 120 -4.67 -8.78 17.71
CA GLU A 120 -4.77 -7.69 18.69
C GLU A 120 -6.22 -7.42 19.15
N SER A 121 -6.35 -6.70 20.27
CA SER A 121 -7.62 -6.13 20.71
C SER A 121 -7.74 -4.69 20.20
N VAL A 122 -8.74 -4.41 19.35
CA VAL A 122 -8.83 -3.17 18.59
C VAL A 122 -10.28 -2.75 18.35
N ASN A 123 -10.52 -1.44 18.25
CA ASN A 123 -11.76 -0.91 17.68
C ASN A 123 -11.56 -0.80 16.16
N CYS A 124 -12.28 -1.58 15.36
CA CYS A 124 -12.20 -1.53 13.90
C CYS A 124 -13.44 -0.82 13.34
N ILE A 125 -13.26 0.30 12.65
CA ILE A 125 -14.38 1.10 12.14
C ILE A 125 -14.32 1.10 10.62
N CYS A 126 -15.27 0.42 9.98
CA CYS A 126 -15.43 0.49 8.54
C CYS A 126 -16.21 1.78 8.20
N VAL A 127 -15.70 2.57 7.26
CA VAL A 127 -16.30 3.84 6.84
C VAL A 127 -16.99 3.61 5.50
N ASP A 128 -18.31 3.48 5.54
CA ASP A 128 -19.16 3.40 4.36
C ASP A 128 -19.51 4.81 3.87
N TRP A 129 -19.20 5.09 2.62
CA TRP A 129 -19.54 6.31 1.91
C TRP A 129 -20.04 5.99 0.49
N SER A 130 -20.64 4.81 0.32
CA SER A 130 -21.18 4.31 -0.96
C SER A 130 -22.14 5.31 -1.63
N GLY A 131 -22.90 6.07 -0.83
CA GLY A 131 -23.75 7.18 -1.31
C GLY A 131 -22.99 8.24 -2.11
N GLY A 132 -21.78 8.60 -1.67
CA GLY A 132 -20.91 9.55 -2.38
C GLY A 132 -19.91 8.93 -3.36
N SER A 133 -19.70 7.60 -3.34
CA SER A 133 -18.68 6.91 -4.14
C SER A 133 -19.20 6.45 -5.51
N ARG A 134 -20.49 6.10 -5.61
CA ARG A 134 -21.14 5.55 -6.82
C ARG A 134 -21.66 6.66 -7.75
N THR A 135 -20.75 7.51 -8.20
CA THR A 135 -21.06 8.68 -9.07
C THR A 135 -19.95 8.89 -10.11
N ALA A 136 -19.97 10.00 -10.84
CA ALA A 136 -18.87 10.36 -11.74
C ALA A 136 -17.55 10.51 -10.96
N TYR A 137 -16.42 10.05 -11.51
CA TYR A 137 -15.14 10.03 -10.81
C TYR A 137 -14.69 11.42 -10.32
N SER A 138 -14.94 12.48 -11.10
CA SER A 138 -14.67 13.87 -10.70
C SER A 138 -15.48 14.27 -9.46
N GLN A 139 -16.76 13.90 -9.40
CA GLN A 139 -17.62 14.15 -8.26
C GLN A 139 -17.21 13.33 -7.04
N ALA A 140 -16.95 12.02 -7.20
CA ALA A 140 -16.47 11.17 -6.11
C ALA A 140 -15.15 11.70 -5.52
N SER A 141 -14.27 12.23 -6.38
CA SER A 141 -13.01 12.89 -5.97
C SER A 141 -13.20 14.21 -5.22
N GLN A 142 -14.38 14.85 -5.30
CA GLN A 142 -14.75 15.97 -4.42
C GLN A 142 -15.38 15.46 -3.12
N ASN A 143 -16.25 14.45 -3.21
CA ASN A 143 -16.95 13.88 -2.06
C ASN A 143 -16.01 13.29 -1.00
N ILE A 144 -14.80 12.82 -1.37
CA ILE A 144 -13.77 12.43 -0.37
C ILE A 144 -13.42 13.54 0.63
N ARG A 145 -13.64 14.82 0.27
CA ARG A 145 -13.41 15.95 1.19
C ARG A 145 -14.42 15.94 2.34
N ILE A 146 -15.66 15.52 2.07
CA ILE A 146 -16.70 15.32 3.08
C ILE A 146 -16.35 14.13 3.95
N VAL A 147 -16.02 12.99 3.34
CA VAL A 147 -15.64 11.77 4.09
C VAL A 147 -14.45 12.03 5.02
N GLY A 148 -13.40 12.69 4.54
CA GLY A 148 -12.26 13.06 5.37
C GLY A 148 -12.61 14.06 6.48
N ALA A 149 -13.56 14.97 6.24
CA ALA A 149 -14.05 15.88 7.26
C ALA A 149 -14.88 15.17 8.34
N GLU A 150 -15.75 14.23 7.96
CA GLU A 150 -16.54 13.41 8.88
C GLU A 150 -15.64 12.52 9.76
N VAL A 151 -14.64 11.86 9.18
CA VAL A 151 -13.65 11.07 9.95
C VAL A 151 -12.88 11.97 10.93
N ALA A 152 -12.41 13.14 10.50
CA ALA A 152 -11.73 14.08 11.38
C ALA A 152 -12.64 14.60 12.50
N TYR A 153 -13.92 14.84 12.21
CA TYR A 153 -14.91 15.29 13.18
C TYR A 153 -15.13 14.22 14.26
N LEU A 154 -15.33 12.96 13.87
CA LEU A 154 -15.45 11.84 14.81
C LEU A 154 -14.19 11.69 15.68
N VAL A 155 -12.99 11.78 15.09
CA VAL A 155 -11.73 11.78 15.87
C VAL A 155 -11.67 12.94 16.87
N GLY A 156 -12.15 14.13 16.49
CA GLY A 156 -12.26 15.29 17.37
C GLY A 156 -13.23 15.07 18.54
N VAL A 157 -14.36 14.39 18.31
CA VAL A 157 -15.31 14.00 19.37
C VAL A 157 -14.67 12.97 20.30
N LEU A 158 -13.99 11.95 19.77
CA LEU A 158 -13.24 10.98 20.58
C LEU A 158 -12.19 11.66 21.47
N GLN A 159 -11.46 12.63 20.92
CA GLN A 159 -10.47 13.39 21.68
C GLN A 159 -11.10 14.24 22.77
N SER A 160 -12.12 15.04 22.44
CA SER A 160 -12.69 16.03 23.36
C SER A 160 -13.59 15.41 24.43
N SER A 161 -14.37 14.37 24.10
CA SER A 161 -15.34 13.78 25.01
C SER A 161 -14.83 12.56 25.77
N PHE A 162 -13.92 11.77 25.18
CA PHE A 162 -13.40 10.54 25.79
C PHE A 162 -11.93 10.62 26.21
N SER A 163 -11.31 11.80 26.08
CA SER A 163 -9.86 11.99 26.26
C SER A 163 -9.02 11.00 25.42
N TYR A 164 -9.55 10.57 24.27
CA TYR A 164 -8.93 9.56 23.44
C TYR A 164 -7.95 10.21 22.46
N SER A 165 -6.65 9.98 22.67
CA SER A 165 -5.61 10.61 21.86
C SER A 165 -5.70 10.20 20.36
N PRO A 166 -5.68 11.16 19.42
CA PRO A 166 -5.57 10.87 17.98
C PRO A 166 -4.35 10.02 17.60
N SER A 167 -3.29 10.00 18.43
CA SER A 167 -2.12 9.13 18.23
C SER A 167 -2.45 7.63 18.31
N ASN A 168 -3.58 7.26 18.92
CA ASN A 168 -4.08 5.88 18.96
C ASN A 168 -4.92 5.50 17.73
N VAL A 169 -5.11 6.44 16.79
CA VAL A 169 -5.86 6.25 15.55
C VAL A 169 -4.92 5.85 14.41
N HIS A 170 -5.32 4.81 13.67
CA HIS A 170 -4.74 4.44 12.38
C HIS A 170 -5.82 4.46 11.30
N VAL A 171 -5.63 5.23 10.24
CA VAL A 171 -6.58 5.25 9.11
C VAL A 171 -5.99 4.49 7.93
N ILE A 172 -6.68 3.44 7.49
CA ILE A 172 -6.34 2.63 6.32
C ILE A 172 -7.31 3.05 5.22
N GLY A 173 -6.79 3.54 4.10
CA GLY A 173 -7.62 3.96 2.97
C GLY A 173 -7.23 3.22 1.70
N HIS A 174 -8.21 2.68 0.99
CA HIS A 174 -8.03 2.05 -0.32
C HIS A 174 -8.49 2.98 -1.45
N SER A 175 -7.69 3.12 -2.51
CA SER A 175 -8.03 3.92 -3.70
C SER A 175 -8.37 5.38 -3.32
N LEU A 176 -9.58 5.89 -3.63
CA LEU A 176 -10.05 7.21 -3.19
C LEU A 176 -10.11 7.36 -1.67
N GLY A 177 -10.35 6.28 -0.92
CA GLY A 177 -10.34 6.28 0.54
C GLY A 177 -8.98 6.65 1.15
N ALA A 178 -7.88 6.41 0.43
CA ALA A 178 -6.55 6.85 0.87
C ALA A 178 -6.43 8.39 0.88
N HIS A 179 -7.08 9.06 -0.07
CA HIS A 179 -7.13 10.52 -0.10
C HIS A 179 -8.09 11.07 0.96
N ALA A 180 -9.20 10.39 1.25
CA ALA A 180 -10.07 10.72 2.38
C ALA A 180 -9.31 10.59 3.72
N ALA A 181 -8.50 9.54 3.89
CA ALA A 181 -7.61 9.39 5.05
C ALA A 181 -6.60 10.56 5.15
N GLY A 182 -6.01 10.97 4.02
CA GLY A 182 -5.13 12.13 3.94
C GLY A 182 -5.84 13.44 4.33
N GLU A 183 -7.08 13.65 3.88
CA GLU A 183 -7.89 14.81 4.27
C GLU A 183 -8.22 14.80 5.76
N ALA A 184 -8.53 13.64 6.34
CA ALA A 184 -8.74 13.50 7.78
C ALA A 184 -7.46 13.82 8.57
N GLY A 185 -6.30 13.32 8.11
CA GLY A 185 -4.99 13.64 8.68
C GLY A 185 -4.68 15.13 8.61
N ARG A 186 -4.98 15.78 7.47
CA ARG A 186 -4.80 17.23 7.29
C ARG A 186 -5.68 18.03 8.26
N ARG A 187 -6.96 17.67 8.40
CA ARG A 187 -7.92 18.36 9.28
C ARG A 187 -7.64 18.15 10.78
N THR A 188 -6.98 17.05 11.12
CA THR A 188 -6.50 16.78 12.49
C THR A 188 -5.08 17.33 12.73
N ASN A 189 -4.57 18.21 11.85
CA ASN A 189 -3.23 18.80 11.94
C ASN A 189 -2.10 17.76 12.07
N GLY A 190 -2.26 16.59 11.45
CA GLY A 190 -1.27 15.51 11.49
C GLY A 190 -1.17 14.79 12.84
N THR A 191 -2.14 14.96 13.74
CA THR A 191 -2.11 14.31 15.06
C THR A 191 -2.52 12.83 15.04
N ILE A 192 -3.16 12.36 13.96
CA ILE A 192 -3.46 10.94 13.73
C ILE A 192 -2.15 10.12 13.72
N GLY A 193 -2.11 9.04 14.49
CA GLY A 193 -0.88 8.26 14.69
C GLY A 193 -0.32 7.57 13.45
N ARG A 194 -1.18 7.10 12.53
CA ARG A 194 -0.75 6.47 11.27
C ARG A 194 -1.80 6.60 10.17
N ILE A 195 -1.35 6.73 8.92
CA ILE A 195 -2.18 6.54 7.72
C ILE A 195 -1.50 5.48 6.84
N THR A 196 -2.27 4.48 6.39
CA THR A 196 -1.85 3.54 5.35
C THR A 196 -2.69 3.79 4.10
N GLY A 197 -2.05 4.29 3.03
CA GLY A 197 -2.69 4.44 1.73
C GLY A 197 -2.38 3.24 0.84
N TRP A 198 -3.41 2.51 0.41
CA TRP A 198 -3.27 1.44 -0.57
C TRP A 198 -3.95 1.84 -1.88
N SER A 199 -3.19 1.95 -2.95
CA SER A 199 -3.76 2.19 -4.28
C SER A 199 -2.80 1.72 -5.35
N LYS A 200 -3.34 1.21 -6.46
CA LYS A 200 -2.57 0.97 -7.68
C LYS A 200 -2.05 2.27 -8.34
N HIS A 201 -2.52 3.45 -7.91
CA HIS A 201 -2.20 4.76 -8.52
C HIS A 201 -1.56 5.79 -7.58
N LEU A 202 -1.38 5.49 -6.29
CA LEU A 202 -0.65 6.40 -5.39
C LEU A 202 0.85 6.25 -5.64
N ARG A 203 1.40 7.14 -6.47
CA ARG A 203 2.85 7.31 -6.60
C ARG A 203 3.23 8.70 -6.09
N PRO A 204 4.26 8.83 -5.25
CA PRO A 204 4.78 10.14 -4.90
C PRO A 204 5.22 10.86 -6.19
N PRO A 205 4.86 12.15 -6.37
CA PRO A 205 4.90 12.82 -7.67
C PRO A 205 6.28 12.99 -8.32
N ASN A 206 7.39 12.66 -7.64
CA ASN A 206 8.74 13.12 -8.03
C ASN A 206 9.79 12.02 -8.29
N SER A 207 9.45 10.75 -8.59
CA SER A 207 10.48 9.68 -8.59
C SER A 207 10.44 8.62 -9.71
N LEU A 208 9.78 8.85 -10.85
CA LEU A 208 9.63 7.81 -11.88
C LEU A 208 10.97 7.23 -12.39
N PHE A 209 11.99 8.06 -12.63
CA PHE A 209 13.28 7.59 -13.14
C PHE A 209 14.13 6.87 -12.06
N ASN A 210 14.22 7.42 -10.85
CA ASN A 210 14.99 6.83 -9.75
C ASN A 210 14.36 5.52 -9.22
N ALA A 211 13.04 5.38 -9.30
CA ALA A 211 12.37 4.14 -8.90
C ALA A 211 12.62 3.00 -9.92
N LEU A 212 12.58 3.30 -11.22
CA LEU A 212 12.86 2.28 -12.25
C LEU A 212 14.27 1.72 -12.15
N ASP A 213 15.27 2.59 -11.95
CA ASP A 213 16.66 2.16 -11.80
C ASP A 213 16.84 1.21 -10.60
N LYS A 214 16.29 1.59 -9.43
CA LYS A 214 16.35 0.75 -8.22
C LYS A 214 15.55 -0.56 -8.35
N LEU A 215 14.44 -0.57 -9.08
CA LEU A 215 13.68 -1.79 -9.37
C LEU A 215 14.49 -2.75 -10.25
N VAL A 216 15.21 -2.22 -11.24
CA VAL A 216 16.13 -3.01 -12.07
C VAL A 216 17.27 -3.56 -11.20
N THR A 217 17.85 -2.75 -10.30
CA THR A 217 18.86 -3.20 -9.34
C THR A 217 18.36 -4.34 -8.45
N PHE A 218 17.11 -4.27 -7.97
CA PHE A 218 16.48 -5.35 -7.20
C PHE A 218 16.29 -6.63 -8.03
N GLY A 219 15.87 -6.50 -9.30
CA GLY A 219 15.76 -7.61 -10.25
C GLY A 219 17.12 -8.23 -10.64
N LEU A 220 18.21 -7.50 -10.46
CA LEU A 220 19.59 -7.95 -10.72
C LEU A 220 20.28 -8.52 -9.46
N ASN A 221 19.54 -8.79 -8.37
CA ASN A 221 20.07 -9.40 -7.13
C ASN A 221 21.17 -8.56 -6.44
N GLN A 222 20.98 -7.23 -6.41
CA GLN A 222 21.94 -6.29 -5.81
C GLN A 222 21.42 -5.59 -4.55
N CYS A 223 20.26 -6.00 -4.03
CA CYS A 223 19.61 -5.38 -2.86
C CYS A 223 19.26 -6.42 -1.77
N PHE A 224 20.20 -7.33 -1.48
CA PHE A 224 20.08 -8.38 -0.48
C PHE A 224 21.46 -8.62 0.18
N PRO A 225 21.54 -8.93 1.50
CA PRO A 225 20.44 -9.11 2.46
C PRO A 225 19.85 -7.77 2.95
N CYS A 226 19.02 -7.81 4.00
CA CYS A 226 18.54 -6.60 4.65
C CYS A 226 19.70 -5.77 5.22
N PRO A 227 19.55 -4.44 5.30
CA PRO A 227 20.46 -3.58 6.06
C PRO A 227 20.56 -3.98 7.54
N SER A 228 21.57 -3.49 8.24
CA SER A 228 21.85 -3.80 9.65
C SER A 228 20.70 -3.47 10.61
N GLU A 229 19.89 -2.48 10.27
CA GLU A 229 18.70 -2.04 10.99
C GLU A 229 17.47 -2.95 10.75
N GLY A 230 17.60 -3.94 9.86
CA GLY A 230 16.55 -4.83 9.40
C GLY A 230 15.70 -4.25 8.27
N CYS A 231 14.96 -5.10 7.55
CA CYS A 231 13.97 -4.64 6.57
C CYS A 231 12.64 -4.28 7.24
N PRO A 232 11.92 -3.25 6.77
CA PRO A 232 10.53 -3.05 7.15
C PRO A 232 9.65 -4.19 6.61
N GLN A 233 8.66 -4.61 7.38
CA GLN A 233 7.58 -5.48 6.88
C GLN A 233 6.54 -4.64 6.15
N MET A 234 6.21 -4.99 4.90
CA MET A 234 5.09 -4.35 4.20
C MET A 234 3.76 -4.68 4.88
N GLY A 235 2.87 -3.69 5.01
CA GLY A 235 1.52 -3.85 5.54
C GLY A 235 1.39 -3.54 7.04
N HIS A 236 0.66 -4.38 7.77
CA HIS A 236 0.19 -4.09 9.14
C HIS A 236 1.33 -3.70 10.10
N TYR A 237 2.48 -4.39 10.01
CA TYR A 237 3.63 -4.25 10.89
C TYR A 237 4.71 -3.26 10.41
N ALA A 238 4.46 -2.48 9.35
CA ALA A 238 5.40 -1.47 8.84
C ALA A 238 5.79 -0.43 9.91
N ASP A 239 4.92 -0.21 10.90
CA ASP A 239 5.18 0.66 12.04
C ASP A 239 6.25 0.08 13.00
N ARG A 240 6.64 -1.18 12.91
CA ARG A 240 7.73 -1.73 13.75
C ARG A 240 9.13 -1.32 13.27
N PHE A 241 9.25 -0.80 12.05
CA PHE A 241 10.54 -0.39 11.50
C PHE A 241 11.07 0.85 12.24
N ARG A 242 12.31 0.76 12.76
CA ARG A 242 12.93 1.83 13.55
C ARG A 242 13.13 3.12 12.73
N GLY A 243 13.51 3.00 11.46
CA GLY A 243 13.74 4.12 10.54
C GLY A 243 12.50 4.64 9.80
N ARG A 244 11.29 4.27 10.25
CA ARG A 244 10.04 4.53 9.49
C ARG A 244 9.76 6.01 9.18
N THR A 245 10.26 6.94 9.98
CA THR A 245 10.10 8.39 9.77
C THR A 245 11.44 9.13 9.68
N SER A 246 12.55 8.43 9.41
CA SER A 246 13.87 9.07 9.29
C SER A 246 14.01 9.90 8.01
N ALA A 247 13.30 9.52 6.96
CA ALA A 247 13.22 10.23 5.69
C ALA A 247 11.85 10.02 5.04
N GLU A 248 11.40 11.02 4.28
CA GLU A 248 10.23 10.91 3.40
C GLU A 248 10.60 10.25 2.07
N GLY A 249 9.68 9.49 1.49
CA GLY A 249 9.89 8.86 0.17
C GLY A 249 10.89 7.70 0.14
N GLN A 250 11.12 7.04 1.28
CA GLN A 250 11.88 5.79 1.33
C GLN A 250 11.21 4.71 0.46
N VAL A 251 11.97 4.05 -0.41
CA VAL A 251 11.46 3.06 -1.38
C VAL A 251 11.97 1.66 -1.01
N PHE A 252 11.04 0.71 -0.94
CA PHE A 252 11.31 -0.69 -0.62
C PHE A 252 10.73 -1.59 -1.72
N TYR A 253 11.45 -2.67 -2.04
CA TYR A 253 11.03 -3.66 -3.05
C TYR A 253 10.95 -5.04 -2.42
N LEU A 254 9.95 -5.81 -2.84
CA LEU A 254 9.77 -7.22 -2.51
C LEU A 254 8.96 -7.91 -3.61
N ASN A 255 9.03 -9.23 -3.63
CA ASN A 255 8.13 -10.07 -4.43
C ASN A 255 7.07 -10.70 -3.54
N THR A 256 5.93 -11.05 -4.13
CA THR A 256 4.83 -11.76 -3.46
C THR A 256 4.40 -12.96 -4.29
N GLY A 257 3.59 -13.84 -3.71
CA GLY A 257 2.91 -14.87 -4.48
C GLY A 257 1.97 -14.31 -5.54
N ASP A 258 1.64 -15.13 -6.53
CA ASP A 258 0.61 -14.87 -7.52
C ASP A 258 -0.81 -15.16 -7.00
N ALA A 259 -0.91 -15.96 -5.93
CA ALA A 259 -2.14 -16.25 -5.20
C ALA A 259 -1.89 -16.31 -3.68
N SER A 260 -2.98 -16.22 -2.91
CA SER A 260 -2.94 -16.39 -1.45
C SER A 260 -2.47 -17.81 -1.08
N ASN A 261 -1.54 -18.01 -0.14
CA ASN A 261 -0.82 -17.04 0.70
C ASN A 261 0.29 -16.29 -0.07
N PHE A 262 0.25 -14.96 0.00
CA PHE A 262 1.16 -14.06 -0.73
C PHE A 262 2.55 -13.93 -0.10
N ALA A 263 2.74 -14.36 1.15
CA ALA A 263 3.99 -14.23 1.89
C ALA A 263 5.14 -14.96 1.19
N ARG A 264 6.31 -14.32 1.11
CA ARG A 264 7.53 -14.90 0.54
C ARG A 264 8.75 -14.57 1.40
N TRP A 265 9.72 -15.47 1.39
CA TRP A 265 10.99 -15.34 2.10
C TRP A 265 12.15 -15.44 1.10
N ARG A 266 12.90 -14.35 0.93
CA ARG A 266 14.01 -14.28 -0.02
C ARG A 266 15.26 -14.92 0.56
N TYR A 267 15.92 -15.76 -0.22
CA TYR A 267 17.20 -16.38 0.09
C TYR A 267 18.17 -16.15 -1.05
N LYS A 268 19.47 -16.07 -0.74
CA LYS A 268 20.55 -16.08 -1.72
C LYS A 268 21.34 -17.37 -1.60
N VAL A 269 21.56 -18.05 -2.72
CA VAL A 269 22.28 -19.31 -2.74
C VAL A 269 23.45 -19.21 -3.71
N ASN A 270 24.64 -19.59 -3.24
CA ASN A 270 25.82 -19.77 -4.08
C ASN A 270 26.18 -21.25 -4.13
N VAL A 271 26.39 -21.78 -5.33
CA VAL A 271 26.71 -23.20 -5.58
C VAL A 271 28.04 -23.26 -6.32
N THR A 272 29.06 -23.85 -5.68
CA THR A 272 30.33 -24.18 -6.34
C THR A 272 30.22 -25.57 -6.95
N LEU A 273 30.30 -25.65 -8.28
CA LEU A 273 30.04 -26.87 -9.05
C LEU A 273 31.24 -27.82 -9.02
N SER A 274 30.98 -29.12 -9.16
CA SER A 274 32.01 -30.15 -9.27
C SER A 274 31.60 -31.24 -10.28
N GLY A 275 32.55 -32.08 -10.70
CA GLY A 275 32.30 -33.19 -11.63
C GLY A 275 32.65 -32.85 -13.08
N LYS A 276 31.77 -33.15 -14.04
CA LYS A 276 32.02 -32.92 -15.48
C LYS A 276 31.36 -31.64 -15.99
N LYS A 277 31.99 -31.03 -17.00
CA LYS A 277 31.39 -29.92 -17.75
C LYS A 277 30.19 -30.43 -18.57
N VAL A 278 29.03 -29.81 -18.39
CA VAL A 278 27.78 -30.15 -19.11
C VAL A 278 26.97 -28.87 -19.40
N THR A 279 25.87 -29.00 -20.12
CA THR A 279 24.88 -27.92 -20.27
C THR A 279 23.57 -28.37 -19.62
N GLY A 280 23.02 -27.54 -18.75
CA GLY A 280 21.83 -27.92 -18.00
C GLY A 280 21.39 -26.87 -17.00
N HIS A 281 20.54 -27.31 -16.07
CA HIS A 281 20.02 -26.49 -14.99
C HIS A 281 20.53 -27.00 -13.66
N VAL A 282 20.77 -26.07 -12.74
CA VAL A 282 21.10 -26.34 -11.33
C VAL A 282 19.93 -25.89 -10.49
N LEU A 283 19.42 -26.78 -9.66
CA LEU A 283 18.32 -26.53 -8.76
C LEU A 283 18.74 -26.83 -7.33
N VAL A 284 18.21 -26.03 -6.41
CA VAL A 284 18.46 -26.17 -4.98
C VAL A 284 17.15 -26.21 -4.22
N SER A 285 17.08 -27.04 -3.19
CA SER A 285 16.02 -27.02 -2.18
C SER A 285 16.62 -26.96 -0.78
N LEU A 286 16.01 -26.13 0.06
CA LEU A 286 16.44 -25.84 1.42
C LEU A 286 15.63 -26.67 2.42
N PHE A 287 16.28 -27.17 3.46
CA PHE A 287 15.65 -27.93 4.54
C PHE A 287 16.17 -27.40 5.88
N GLY A 288 15.26 -26.90 6.70
CA GLY A 288 15.56 -26.47 8.06
C GLY A 288 14.56 -27.04 9.06
N ASP A 289 14.61 -26.53 10.28
CA ASP A 289 13.79 -26.98 11.41
C ASP A 289 12.29 -26.63 11.26
N LYS A 290 11.94 -25.59 10.52
CA LYS A 290 10.54 -25.17 10.27
C LYS A 290 9.92 -25.76 9.02
N GLY A 291 10.70 -26.41 8.16
CA GLY A 291 10.19 -27.03 6.94
C GLY A 291 11.20 -27.10 5.80
N ASN A 292 10.70 -27.33 4.59
CA ASN A 292 11.53 -27.39 3.39
C ASN A 292 10.93 -26.59 2.24
N SER A 293 11.80 -25.97 1.45
CA SER A 293 11.41 -25.22 0.26
C SER A 293 11.09 -26.15 -0.92
N ARG A 294 10.48 -25.59 -1.96
CA ARG A 294 10.48 -26.19 -3.30
C ARG A 294 11.90 -26.19 -3.90
N GLN A 295 12.03 -26.78 -5.08
CA GLN A 295 13.26 -26.68 -5.88
C GLN A 295 13.24 -25.38 -6.68
N TYR A 296 14.30 -24.59 -6.58
CA TYR A 296 14.46 -23.33 -7.31
C TYR A 296 15.64 -23.41 -8.27
N ASP A 297 15.47 -22.90 -9.49
CA ASP A 297 16.56 -22.76 -10.47
C ASP A 297 17.58 -21.71 -9.99
N ILE A 298 18.82 -22.14 -9.80
CA ILE A 298 19.95 -21.28 -9.47
C ILE A 298 20.68 -20.83 -10.73
N PHE A 299 20.85 -21.73 -11.71
CA PHE A 299 21.55 -21.39 -12.93
C PHE A 299 21.12 -22.27 -14.08
N LYS A 300 21.03 -21.68 -15.28
CA LYS A 300 20.75 -22.36 -16.54
C LYS A 300 21.85 -22.01 -17.53
N GLY A 301 22.58 -23.00 -18.01
CA GLY A 301 23.63 -22.77 -18.99
C GLY A 301 24.70 -23.85 -19.00
N THR A 302 25.92 -23.45 -19.33
CA THR A 302 27.08 -24.35 -19.28
C THR A 302 27.57 -24.45 -17.85
N LEU A 303 27.44 -25.64 -17.26
CA LEU A 303 27.92 -25.97 -15.91
C LEU A 303 29.38 -26.38 -16.01
N LYS A 304 30.31 -25.58 -15.45
CA LYS A 304 31.73 -25.92 -15.40
C LYS A 304 32.14 -26.30 -13.98
N PRO A 305 33.00 -27.31 -13.80
CA PRO A 305 33.58 -27.60 -12.50
C PRO A 305 34.32 -26.40 -11.93
N ASP A 306 34.28 -26.25 -10.61
CA ASP A 306 34.91 -25.19 -9.81
C ASP A 306 34.35 -23.77 -10.02
N GLU A 307 33.40 -23.59 -10.94
CA GLU A 307 32.65 -22.35 -11.12
C GLU A 307 31.61 -22.20 -10.01
N THR A 308 31.51 -20.99 -9.45
CA THR A 308 30.45 -20.65 -8.48
C THR A 308 29.36 -19.88 -9.18
N VAL A 309 28.14 -20.42 -9.15
CA VAL A 309 26.94 -19.78 -9.67
C VAL A 309 26.06 -19.35 -8.51
N SER A 310 25.42 -18.19 -8.64
CA SER A 310 24.62 -17.58 -7.58
C SER A 310 23.26 -17.15 -8.08
N ASN A 311 22.23 -17.30 -7.26
CA ASN A 311 20.92 -16.70 -7.52
C ASN A 311 20.19 -16.35 -6.23
N GLU A 312 19.25 -15.43 -6.33
CA GLU A 312 18.28 -15.14 -5.27
C GLU A 312 16.91 -15.63 -5.71
N PHE A 313 16.14 -16.15 -4.77
CA PHE A 313 14.78 -16.60 -5.02
C PHE A 313 13.88 -16.36 -3.81
N ASP A 314 12.59 -16.25 -4.10
CA ASP A 314 11.54 -16.00 -3.10
C ASP A 314 10.80 -17.30 -2.79
N SER A 315 11.08 -17.86 -1.61
CA SER A 315 10.43 -19.09 -1.16
C SER A 315 9.04 -18.83 -0.61
N ASP A 316 8.11 -19.77 -0.84
CA ASP A 316 6.78 -19.80 -0.20
C ASP A 316 6.80 -20.42 1.21
N VAL A 317 7.97 -20.82 1.71
CA VAL A 317 8.17 -21.41 3.04
C VAL A 317 9.38 -20.76 3.72
N GLU A 318 9.23 -20.34 4.97
CA GLU A 318 10.36 -20.03 5.85
C GLU A 318 10.93 -21.34 6.40
N VAL A 319 12.14 -21.71 5.99
CA VAL A 319 12.73 -22.99 6.43
C VAL A 319 13.31 -22.96 7.84
N GLY A 320 13.42 -21.76 8.45
CA GLY A 320 14.03 -21.56 9.77
C GLY A 320 15.55 -21.72 9.75
N ASP A 321 16.10 -22.42 10.74
CA ASP A 321 17.53 -22.68 10.84
C ASP A 321 17.91 -23.83 9.90
N LEU A 322 18.81 -23.53 8.96
CA LEU A 322 19.13 -24.43 7.87
C LEU A 322 19.92 -25.64 8.37
N GLN A 323 19.42 -26.85 8.07
CA GLN A 323 20.03 -28.11 8.49
C GLN A 323 20.71 -28.84 7.34
N LYS A 324 20.12 -28.78 6.13
CA LYS A 324 20.67 -29.41 4.93
C LYS A 324 20.17 -28.74 3.66
N VAL A 325 20.91 -28.95 2.58
CA VAL A 325 20.57 -28.49 1.24
C VAL A 325 20.61 -29.67 0.28
N LYS A 326 19.64 -29.75 -0.65
CA LYS A 326 19.69 -30.74 -1.74
C LYS A 326 19.98 -30.03 -3.05
N PHE A 327 21.01 -30.54 -3.72
CA PHE A 327 21.37 -30.17 -5.08
C PHE A 327 20.75 -31.15 -6.06
N LEU A 328 20.17 -30.61 -7.14
CA LEU A 328 19.74 -31.37 -8.29
C LEU A 328 20.24 -30.67 -9.54
N TRP A 329 20.59 -31.45 -10.56
CA TRP A 329 20.83 -30.92 -11.89
C TRP A 329 20.09 -31.78 -12.90
N TYR A 330 19.66 -31.17 -14.00
CA TYR A 330 19.14 -31.91 -15.14
C TYR A 330 19.77 -31.40 -16.44
N ASN A 331 19.90 -32.33 -17.38
CA ASN A 331 20.44 -32.07 -18.71
C ASN A 331 19.29 -31.80 -19.68
N ASN A 332 19.45 -30.81 -20.54
CA ASN A 332 18.45 -30.48 -21.58
C ASN A 332 18.70 -31.26 -22.88
N VAL A 333 19.73 -32.12 -22.92
CA VAL A 333 20.15 -32.89 -24.09
C VAL A 333 20.37 -34.35 -23.69
N ILE A 334 19.99 -35.29 -24.55
CA ILE A 334 20.30 -36.71 -24.35
C ILE A 334 21.83 -36.88 -24.36
N ASN A 335 22.41 -37.30 -23.24
CA ASN A 335 23.85 -37.55 -23.12
C ASN A 335 24.12 -38.98 -22.65
N LEU A 336 24.50 -39.84 -23.59
CA LEU A 336 24.75 -41.27 -23.38
C LEU A 336 25.97 -41.57 -22.51
N THR A 337 26.80 -40.56 -22.20
CA THR A 337 27.97 -40.73 -21.31
C THR A 337 27.62 -40.70 -19.82
N LEU A 338 26.35 -40.48 -19.48
CA LEU A 338 25.83 -40.39 -18.10
C LEU A 338 26.75 -39.53 -17.19
N PRO A 339 26.98 -38.25 -17.55
CA PRO A 339 27.88 -37.40 -16.79
C PRO A 339 27.38 -37.22 -15.35
N LYS A 340 28.31 -37.09 -14.40
CA LYS A 340 28.00 -36.75 -13.01
C LYS A 340 28.41 -35.31 -12.75
N VAL A 341 27.49 -34.54 -12.20
CA VAL A 341 27.70 -33.19 -11.69
C VAL A 341 27.31 -33.18 -10.23
N GLY A 342 28.10 -32.49 -9.41
CA GLY A 342 27.83 -32.27 -8.00
C GLY A 342 28.03 -30.82 -7.63
N ALA A 343 27.92 -30.56 -6.33
CA ALA A 343 28.32 -29.30 -5.72
C ALA A 343 29.36 -29.60 -4.64
N SER A 344 30.51 -28.94 -4.71
CA SER A 344 31.56 -29.04 -3.68
C SER A 344 31.22 -28.21 -2.45
N LYS A 345 30.53 -27.07 -2.65
CA LYS A 345 30.08 -26.18 -1.60
C LYS A 345 28.77 -25.52 -2.00
N ILE A 346 27.84 -25.39 -1.05
CA ILE A 346 26.65 -24.56 -1.18
C ILE A 346 26.57 -23.66 0.05
N THR A 347 26.42 -22.35 -0.16
CA THR A 347 26.18 -21.37 0.91
C THR A 347 24.81 -20.75 0.72
N VAL A 348 24.08 -20.54 1.81
CA VAL A 348 22.70 -20.03 1.77
C VAL A 348 22.59 -18.86 2.73
N GLU A 349 22.47 -17.65 2.18
CA GLU A 349 22.29 -16.44 2.98
C GLU A 349 20.79 -16.13 3.14
N ARG A 350 20.38 -15.94 4.39
CA ARG A 350 19.05 -15.50 4.81
C ARG A 350 18.93 -13.97 4.74
N ASN A 351 17.70 -13.46 4.79
CA ASN A 351 17.43 -12.02 4.73
C ASN A 351 18.03 -11.22 5.90
N ASP A 352 18.30 -11.87 7.04
CA ASP A 352 18.97 -11.31 8.21
C ASP A 352 20.52 -11.36 8.11
N GLY A 353 21.07 -11.85 6.99
CA GLY A 353 22.51 -11.98 6.76
C GLY A 353 23.14 -13.22 7.38
N ALA A 354 22.37 -14.13 7.99
CA ALA A 354 22.88 -15.41 8.44
C ALA A 354 23.19 -16.32 7.23
N VAL A 355 24.34 -17.02 7.25
CA VAL A 355 24.86 -17.85 6.13
C VAL A 355 25.01 -19.31 6.53
#